data_AF-A0A9Q1UXH0-F1
#
_entry.id   AF-A0A9Q1UXH0-F1
#
_cell.length_a   1.000
_cell.length_b   1.000
_cell.length_c   1.000
_cell.angle_alpha   90.00
_cell.angle_beta   90.00
_cell.angle_gamma   90.00
#
_symmetry.space_group_name_H-M   'P 1'
#
loop_
_entity.id
_entity.type
_entity.pdbx_description
1 polymer ?
#
loop_
_entity_poly.entity_id
_entity_poly.type
_entity_poly.pdbx_seq_one_letter_code
_entity_poly.pdbx_strand_id
1 'polypeptide(L)'
;MYLENLVALHIAIEKHYTPEMAFKYLDKILDGEVKPKIRREWSSKEIEDIKKFKSEGLSFSKIGEIYCTTASNIFKVLDYRKKSCANSSIKSI
;
A
#
# COMPACT_ATOMS: atom_id res chain seq x y z
N MET A 1 -21.42 19.22 -9.68
CA MET A 1 -21.58 18.77 -11.07
C MET A 1 -20.30 18.68 -11.89
N TYR A 2 -19.38 19.65 -11.93
CA TYR A 2 -18.15 19.50 -12.77
C TYR A 2 -17.07 18.61 -12.11
N LEU A 3 -16.93 18.69 -10.79
CA LEU A 3 -15.92 17.94 -10.04
C LEU A 3 -16.22 16.43 -9.98
N GLU A 4 -17.48 16.05 -9.75
CA GLU A 4 -17.88 14.63 -9.70
C GLU A 4 -17.59 13.92 -11.02
N ASN A 5 -17.85 14.59 -12.15
CA ASN A 5 -17.57 14.04 -13.47
C ASN A 5 -16.08 13.84 -13.72
N LEU A 6 -15.23 14.77 -13.30
CA LEU A 6 -13.77 14.64 -13.39
C LEU A 6 -13.24 13.51 -12.52
N VAL A 7 -13.78 13.35 -11.31
CA VAL A 7 -13.40 12.27 -10.39
C VAL A 7 -13.86 10.92 -10.93
N ALA A 8 -15.09 10.82 -11.45
CA ALA A 8 -15.58 9.59 -12.09
C ALA A 8 -14.74 9.21 -13.32
N LEU A 9 -14.34 10.17 -14.15
CA LEU A 9 -13.41 9.95 -15.26
C LEU A 9 -12.06 9.41 -14.79
N HIS A 10 -11.50 9.99 -13.73
CA HIS A 10 -10.24 9.52 -13.15
C HIS A 10 -10.35 8.07 -12.63
N ILE A 11 -11.44 7.74 -11.93
CA ILE A 11 -11.74 6.38 -11.45
C ILE A 11 -11.88 5.41 -12.62
N ALA A 12 -12.57 5.81 -13.70
CA ALA A 12 -12.74 4.99 -14.89
C ALA A 12 -11.38 4.63 -15.52
N ILE A 13 -10.44 5.58 -15.58
CA ILE A 13 -9.08 5.37 -16.09
C ILE A 13 -8.27 4.46 -15.15
N GLU A 14 -8.27 4.74 -13.84
CA GLU A 14 -7.45 4.00 -12.86
C GLU A 14 -7.93 2.55 -12.68
N LYS A 15 -9.24 2.32 -12.73
CA LYS A 15 -9.85 1.01 -12.48
C LYS A 15 -10.24 0.25 -13.76
N HIS A 16 -10.12 0.87 -14.93
CA HIS A 16 -10.66 0.37 -16.21
C HIS A 16 -12.17 0.07 -16.15
N TYR A 17 -12.94 0.99 -15.56
CA TYR A 17 -14.39 0.87 -15.43
C TYR A 17 -15.12 1.63 -16.53
N THR A 18 -16.35 1.18 -16.86
CA THR A 18 -17.25 2.00 -17.67
C THR A 18 -17.67 3.25 -16.89
N PRO A 19 -18.09 4.33 -17.57
CA PRO A 19 -18.50 5.56 -16.90
C PRO A 19 -19.57 5.33 -15.82
N GLU A 20 -20.56 4.47 -16.10
CA GLU A 20 -21.66 4.15 -15.17
C GLU A 20 -21.15 3.45 -13.91
N MET A 21 -20.18 2.55 -14.05
CA MET A 21 -19.55 1.86 -12.92
C MET A 21 -18.68 2.80 -12.09
N ALA A 22 -18.03 3.78 -12.72
CA ALA A 22 -17.24 4.79 -12.04
C ALA A 22 -18.11 5.75 -11.22
N PHE A 23 -19.25 6.20 -11.75
CA PHE A 23 -20.24 6.98 -11.00
C PHE A 23 -20.82 6.17 -9.83
N LYS A 24 -21.24 4.94 -10.07
CA LYS A 24 -21.74 4.05 -9.01
C LYS A 24 -20.69 3.79 -7.92
N TYR A 25 -19.41 3.74 -8.27
CA TYR A 25 -18.32 3.59 -7.30
C TYR A 25 -18.07 4.88 -6.52
N LEU A 26 -18.18 6.04 -7.18
CA LEU A 26 -18.08 7.35 -6.54
C LEU A 26 -19.21 7.56 -5.52
N ASP A 27 -20.45 7.21 -5.87
CA ASP A 27 -21.61 7.29 -4.96
C ASP A 27 -21.38 6.43 -3.71
N LYS A 28 -20.87 5.21 -3.88
CA LYS A 28 -20.51 4.33 -2.74
C LYS A 28 -19.39 4.87 -1.86
N ILE A 29 -18.47 5.66 -2.41
CA ILE A 29 -17.43 6.35 -1.62
C ILE A 29 -18.06 7.49 -0.82
N LEU A 30 -18.95 8.27 -1.45
CA LEU A 30 -19.66 9.39 -0.83
C LEU A 30 -20.61 8.92 0.30
N ASP A 31 -21.30 7.81 0.08
CA ASP A 31 -22.17 7.16 1.07
C ASP A 31 -21.39 6.45 2.18
N GLY A 32 -20.05 6.41 2.08
CA GLY A 32 -19.17 5.84 3.11
C GLY A 32 -19.15 4.30 3.14
N GLU A 33 -19.79 3.62 2.20
CA GLU A 33 -19.78 2.16 2.06
C GLU A 33 -18.39 1.63 1.68
N VAL A 34 -17.62 2.42 0.93
CA VAL A 34 -16.29 2.06 0.48
C VAL A 34 -15.27 3.00 1.10
N LYS A 35 -14.59 2.52 2.15
CA LYS A 35 -13.36 3.18 2.65
C LYS A 35 -12.20 2.75 1.77
N PRO A 36 -11.62 3.64 0.93
CA PRO A 36 -10.43 3.29 0.16
C PRO A 36 -9.35 2.88 1.17
N LYS A 37 -8.88 1.63 1.06
CA LYS A 37 -7.72 1.18 1.83
C LYS A 37 -6.53 1.98 1.32
N ILE A 38 -6.17 3.04 2.05
CA ILE A 38 -4.92 3.77 1.83
C ILE A 38 -3.81 2.76 2.09
N ARG A 39 -3.31 2.15 1.00
CA ARG A 39 -2.14 1.29 1.08
C ARG A 39 -0.96 2.24 1.20
N ARG A 40 -0.36 2.30 2.38
CA ARG A 40 0.94 2.95 2.54
C ARG A 40 1.96 2.12 1.75
N GLU A 41 2.38 2.64 0.61
CA GLU A 41 3.50 2.10 -0.12
C GLU A 41 4.79 2.44 0.63
N TRP A 42 5.62 1.44 0.85
CA TRP A 42 6.92 1.63 1.50
C TRP A 42 7.95 1.95 0.44
N SER A 43 8.64 3.07 0.60
CA SER A 43 9.76 3.44 -0.26
C SER A 43 10.93 2.49 -0.06
N SER A 44 11.69 2.22 -1.12
CA SER A 44 12.90 1.38 -1.06
C SER A 44 13.90 1.86 0.00
N LYS A 45 13.99 3.18 0.23
CA LYS A 45 14.86 3.78 1.25
C LYS A 45 14.40 3.45 2.67
N GLU A 46 13.10 3.59 2.94
CA GLU A 46 12.51 3.26 4.25
C GLU A 46 12.75 1.79 4.60
N ILE A 47 12.74 0.90 3.60
CA ILE A 47 13.00 -0.53 3.79
C ILE A 47 14.47 -0.78 4.13
N GLU A 48 15.41 -0.07 3.51
CA GLU A 48 16.84 -0.17 3.83
C GLU A 48 17.12 0.33 5.25
N ASP A 49 16.49 1.43 5.65
CA ASP A 49 16.58 1.96 7.00
C ASP A 49 16.04 0.96 8.03
N ILE A 50 14.88 0.34 7.78
CA ILE A 50 14.31 -0.71 8.65
C ILE A 50 15.29 -1.89 8.79
N LYS A 51 15.98 -2.30 7.71
CA LYS A 51 16.99 -3.35 7.77
C LYS A 51 18.21 -2.91 8.58
N LYS A 52 18.66 -1.67 8.42
CA LYS A 52 19.79 -1.11 9.16
C LYS A 52 19.50 -1.05 10.65
N PHE A 53 18.34 -0.54 11.04
CA PHE A 53 17.90 -0.53 12.44
C PHE A 53 17.79 -1.95 13.01
N LYS A 54 17.42 -2.93 12.17
CA LYS A 54 17.42 -4.32 12.61
C LYS A 54 18.82 -4.88 12.83
N SER A 55 19.80 -4.53 11.99
CA SER A 55 21.20 -4.91 12.19
C SER A 55 21.85 -4.24 13.40
N GLU A 56 21.38 -3.04 13.76
CA GLU A 56 21.78 -2.31 14.97
C GLU A 56 21.12 -2.89 16.24
N GLY A 57 20.25 -3.89 16.11
CA GLY A 57 19.63 -4.57 17.24
C GLY A 57 18.33 -3.94 17.76
N LEU A 58 17.76 -2.95 17.06
CA LEU A 58 16.48 -2.37 17.48
C LEU A 58 15.34 -3.39 17.41
N SER A 59 14.45 -3.30 18.40
CA SER A 59 13.22 -4.09 18.43
C SER A 59 12.20 -3.57 17.41
N PHE A 60 11.34 -4.44 16.89
CA PHE A 60 10.30 -4.05 15.94
C PHE A 60 9.30 -3.04 16.51
N SER A 61 9.12 -3.03 17.84
CA SER A 61 8.31 -2.01 18.52
C SER A 61 8.92 -0.62 18.37
N LYS A 62 10.23 -0.50 18.59
CA LYS A 62 10.94 0.77 18.49
C LYS A 62 10.98 1.31 17.06
N ILE A 63 11.17 0.41 16.09
CA ILE A 63 11.09 0.76 14.66
C ILE A 63 9.66 1.19 14.30
N GLY A 64 8.65 0.50 14.83
CA GLY A 64 7.24 0.89 14.68
C GLY A 64 6.96 2.30 15.19
N GLU A 65 7.48 2.65 16.37
CA GLU A 65 7.38 4.00 16.94
C GLU A 65 7.99 5.06 16.02
N ILE A 66 9.16 4.82 15.43
CA ILE A 66 9.85 5.77 14.53
C ILE A 66 9.00 6.09 13.29
N TYR A 67 8.35 5.08 12.70
CA TYR A 67 7.56 5.23 11.48
C TYR A 67 6.06 5.43 11.74
N CYS A 68 5.63 5.57 13.00
CA CYS A 68 4.24 5.62 13.43
C CYS A 68 3.41 4.42 12.89
N THR A 69 3.96 3.21 13.01
CA THR A 69 3.31 1.97 12.58
C THR A 69 3.36 0.89 13.65
N THR A 70 2.57 -0.16 13.47
CA THR A 70 2.60 -1.32 14.37
C THR A 70 3.77 -2.24 14.07
N ALA A 71 4.31 -2.89 15.11
CA ALA A 71 5.40 -3.86 14.96
C ALA A 71 5.06 -4.98 13.97
N SER A 72 3.79 -5.41 13.91
CA SER A 72 3.31 -6.40 12.95
C SER A 72 3.41 -5.91 11.50
N ASN A 73 3.24 -4.61 11.25
CA ASN A 73 3.39 -4.04 9.91
C ASN A 73 4.86 -4.05 9.47
N ILE A 74 5.77 -3.67 10.36
CA ILE A 74 7.22 -3.75 10.12
C ILE A 74 7.65 -5.19 9.84
N PHE A 75 7.13 -6.16 10.61
CA PHE A 75 7.40 -7.58 10.36
C PHE A 75 6.91 -8.03 8.98
N LYS A 76 5.68 -7.64 8.58
CA LYS A 76 5.14 -7.95 7.26
C LYS A 76 5.98 -7.38 6.12
N VAL A 77 6.50 -6.15 6.27
CA VAL A 77 7.38 -5.51 5.27
C VAL A 77 8.65 -6.32 5.07
N LEU A 78 9.26 -6.79 6.16
CA LEU A 78 10.47 -7.61 6.10
C LEU A 78 10.19 -9.03 5.56
N ASP A 79 9.08 -9.67 5.96
CA ASP A 79 8.71 -11.02 5.54
C ASP A 79 8.27 -11.10 4.07
N TYR A 80 7.45 -10.14 3.62
CA TYR A 80 6.98 -10.06 2.23
C TYR A 80 8.16 -9.96 1.25
N ARG A 81 9.23 -9.24 1.62
CA ARG A 81 10.41 -9.13 0.77
C ARG A 81 11.32 -10.35 0.81
N LYS A 82 11.37 -11.13 1.90
CA LYS A 82 12.03 -12.44 1.89
C LYS A 82 11.40 -13.37 0.85
N LYS A 83 10.07 -13.41 0.78
CA LYS A 83 9.33 -14.15 -0.25
C LYS A 83 9.57 -13.61 -1.66
N SER A 84 9.62 -12.29 -1.83
CA SER A 84 9.94 -11.68 -3.13
C SER A 84 11.34 -12.04 -3.64
N CYS A 85 12.36 -12.04 -2.78
CA CYS A 85 13.72 -12.43 -3.14
C CYS A 85 13.84 -13.95 -3.40
N ALA A 86 13.09 -14.78 -2.67
CA ALA A 86 13.03 -16.22 -2.93
C ALA A 86 12.37 -16.52 -4.30
N ASN A 87 11.31 -15.80 -4.66
CA ASN A 87 10.60 -16.01 -5.93
C ASN A 87 11.38 -15.51 -7.16
N SER A 88 12.28 -14.53 -7.01
CA SER A 88 13.18 -14.11 -8.10
C SER A 88 14.28 -15.13 -8.40
N SER A 89 14.70 -15.92 -7.41
CA SER A 89 15.75 -16.94 -7.58
C SER A 89 15.25 -18.25 -8.20
N ILE A 90 13.94 -18.45 -8.30
CA ILE A 90 13.36 -19.67 -8.88
C ILE A 90 13.13 -19.53 -10.41
N LYS A 91 13.22 -18.32 -10.97
CA LYS A 91 12.96 -18.06 -12.41
C LYS A 91 14.15 -18.25 -13.35
N SER A 92 15.20 -18.96 -12.94
CA SER A 92 16.36 -19.26 -13.78
C SER A 92 16.55 -20.76 -13.92
N ILE A 93 15.61 -21.42 -14.62
CA ILE A 93 15.79 -22.72 -15.28
C ILE A 93 14.98 -22.67 -16.58
#